data_AF-A0A2S7JB50-F1
#
_entry.id   AF-A0A2S7JB50-F1
#
_cell.length_a   1.000
_cell.length_b   1.000
_cell.length_c   1.000
_cell.angle_alpha   90.00
_cell.angle_beta   90.00
_cell.angle_gamma   90.00
#
_symmetry.space_group_name_H-M   'P 1'
#
loop_
_entity.id
_entity.type
_entity.pdbx_description
1 polymer ?
#
loop_
_entity_poly.entity_id
_entity_poly.type
_entity_poly.pdbx_seq_one_letter_code
_entity_poly.pdbx_strand_id
1 'polypeptide(L)'
;MFKPHLALSRSFVFLGLGVLLSGAAQAAVTFDDLAAPVPFGSTSSFTSGGLTFSTTSTYTVTTDLGYPAPNPGKFLAYDSGGTVSFASAAPFNLLSLDLGGWVGFGSNPSPLRITGLRAAGPEVFVDVMVSPSAFSSYTFSGFTNLQSVRLGSTNGFYLGVDNIEVSPVPEPTTLAMLLAGLGLVGATVRRRQGL
;
A
#
# COMPACT_ATOMS: atom_id res chain seq x y z
N MET A 1 64.55 -39.32 -21.11
CA MET A 1 63.20 -39.79 -20.76
C MET A 1 62.53 -38.71 -19.92
N PHE A 2 61.72 -37.88 -20.57
CA PHE A 2 61.07 -36.68 -20.02
C PHE A 2 59.85 -37.06 -19.17
N LYS A 3 59.65 -36.37 -18.03
CA LYS A 3 58.35 -36.25 -17.35
C LYS A 3 58.11 -34.77 -17.04
N PRO A 4 57.09 -34.11 -17.61
CA PRO A 4 56.66 -32.79 -17.17
C PRO A 4 55.66 -32.91 -16.01
N HIS A 5 55.87 -32.14 -14.94
CA HIS A 5 54.88 -31.95 -13.89
C HIS A 5 53.91 -30.83 -14.30
N LEU A 6 52.65 -31.21 -14.55
CA LEU A 6 51.49 -30.32 -14.55
C LEU A 6 51.01 -30.10 -13.10
N ALA A 7 50.37 -28.94 -12.89
CA ALA A 7 49.35 -28.57 -11.87
C ALA A 7 49.73 -27.27 -11.13
N LEU A 8 48.86 -26.31 -10.84
CA LEU A 8 47.39 -26.25 -10.91
C LEU A 8 47.02 -24.75 -10.91
N SER A 9 46.27 -24.27 -11.91
CA SER A 9 45.71 -22.91 -11.90
C SER A 9 44.48 -22.89 -11.00
N ARG A 10 44.50 -22.12 -9.91
CA ARG A 10 43.34 -21.95 -9.01
C ARG A 10 42.40 -20.88 -9.58
N SER A 11 41.39 -21.32 -10.32
CA SER A 11 40.26 -20.47 -10.71
C SER A 11 39.34 -20.25 -9.50
N PHE A 12 39.32 -19.03 -8.98
CA PHE A 12 38.30 -18.58 -8.03
C PHE A 12 37.05 -18.19 -8.80
N VAL A 13 35.99 -18.99 -8.69
CA VAL A 13 34.64 -18.64 -9.14
C VAL A 13 34.01 -17.76 -8.07
N PHE A 14 33.83 -16.47 -8.38
CA PHE A 14 33.00 -15.57 -7.58
C PHE A 14 31.53 -15.83 -7.92
N LEU A 15 30.82 -16.50 -7.02
CA LEU A 15 29.36 -16.61 -7.08
C LEU A 15 28.78 -15.30 -6.54
N GLY A 16 28.31 -14.42 -7.43
CA GLY A 16 27.65 -13.17 -7.05
C GLY A 16 26.26 -13.44 -6.47
N LEU A 17 26.10 -13.26 -5.15
CA LEU A 17 24.81 -13.28 -4.48
C LEU A 17 24.17 -11.89 -4.57
N GLY A 18 23.35 -11.66 -5.60
CA GLY A 18 22.53 -10.46 -5.71
C GLY A 18 21.31 -10.57 -4.80
N VAL A 19 21.34 -9.92 -3.64
CA VAL A 19 20.16 -9.79 -2.77
C VAL A 19 19.34 -8.58 -3.24
N LEU A 20 18.22 -8.86 -3.91
CA LEU A 20 17.21 -7.84 -4.21
C LEU A 20 16.39 -7.60 -2.93
N LEU A 21 16.53 -6.41 -2.34
CA LEU A 21 15.66 -5.95 -1.24
C LEU A 21 14.38 -5.38 -1.82
N SER A 22 13.47 -6.26 -2.25
CA SER A 22 12.07 -5.87 -2.43
C SER A 22 11.42 -5.80 -1.04
N GLY A 23 10.98 -4.62 -0.60
CA GLY A 23 10.05 -4.54 0.52
C GLY A 23 8.84 -5.41 0.20
N ALA A 24 8.50 -6.36 1.07
CA ALA A 24 7.36 -7.25 0.82
C ALA A 24 6.10 -6.38 0.73
N ALA A 25 5.35 -6.51 -0.38
CA ALA A 25 4.04 -5.91 -0.50
C ALA A 25 3.14 -6.46 0.61
N GLN A 26 2.39 -5.59 1.27
CA GLN A 26 1.40 -6.02 2.24
C GLN A 26 0.20 -6.60 1.49
N ALA A 27 -0.49 -7.58 2.07
CA ALA A 27 -1.76 -8.05 1.51
C ALA A 27 -2.75 -6.87 1.41
N ALA A 28 -3.57 -6.85 0.36
CA ALA A 28 -4.57 -5.80 0.16
C ALA A 28 -5.51 -5.71 1.36
N VAL A 29 -5.92 -4.49 1.71
CA VAL A 29 -6.94 -4.27 2.73
C VAL A 29 -8.31 -4.45 2.09
N THR A 30 -8.97 -5.56 2.44
CA THR A 30 -10.29 -5.96 1.93
C THR A 30 -11.42 -5.83 2.95
N PHE A 31 -11.11 -5.34 4.15
CA PHE A 31 -12.04 -5.22 5.30
C PHE A 31 -12.67 -6.55 5.78
N ASP A 32 -12.31 -7.68 5.18
CA ASP A 32 -12.85 -9.00 5.54
C ASP A 32 -12.45 -9.44 6.96
N ASP A 33 -11.36 -8.86 7.48
CA ASP A 33 -10.86 -9.04 8.85
C ASP A 33 -11.80 -8.51 9.94
N LEU A 34 -12.76 -7.65 9.60
CA LEU A 34 -13.69 -7.05 10.56
C LEU A 34 -14.82 -8.01 10.95
N ALA A 35 -14.92 -8.37 12.23
CA ALA A 35 -15.85 -9.39 12.73
C ALA A 35 -17.34 -9.02 12.62
N ALA A 36 -17.68 -7.74 12.48
CA ALA A 36 -19.04 -7.25 12.25
C ALA A 36 -19.01 -6.02 11.33
N PRO A 37 -20.09 -5.74 10.56
CA PRO A 37 -20.22 -4.48 9.85
C PRO A 37 -20.02 -3.32 10.81
N VAL A 38 -19.19 -2.34 10.46
CA VAL A 38 -19.13 -1.10 11.24
C VAL A 38 -20.49 -0.41 11.08
N PRO A 39 -21.27 -0.15 12.15
CA PRO A 39 -22.62 0.36 12.00
C PRO A 39 -22.65 1.67 11.21
N PHE A 40 -23.65 1.78 10.33
CA PHE A 40 -23.91 3.01 9.60
C PHE A 40 -24.15 4.18 10.57
N GLY A 41 -23.50 5.31 10.30
CA GLY A 41 -23.56 6.48 11.18
C GLY A 41 -22.43 6.57 12.21
N SER A 42 -21.46 5.64 12.16
CA SER A 42 -20.24 5.78 12.95
C SER A 42 -19.42 6.98 12.48
N THR A 43 -18.88 7.74 13.43
CA THR A 43 -17.93 8.87 13.21
C THR A 43 -16.57 8.61 13.84
N SER A 44 -16.33 7.40 14.35
CA SER A 44 -15.07 7.04 15.01
C SER A 44 -14.04 6.49 14.02
N SER A 45 -12.76 6.54 14.38
CA SER A 45 -11.73 5.81 13.64
C SER A 45 -11.83 4.30 13.87
N PHE A 46 -11.33 3.51 12.91
CA PHE A 46 -11.15 2.07 13.04
C PHE A 46 -9.89 1.63 12.31
N THR A 47 -9.41 0.42 12.57
CA THR A 47 -8.21 -0.14 11.92
C THR A 47 -8.55 -1.43 11.21
N SER A 48 -8.06 -1.59 9.98
CA SER A 48 -8.12 -2.82 9.19
C SER A 48 -6.86 -2.92 8.34
N GLY A 49 -6.28 -4.12 8.22
CA GLY A 49 -5.07 -4.34 7.42
C GLY A 49 -3.89 -3.40 7.78
N GLY A 50 -3.75 -3.00 9.05
CA GLY A 50 -2.69 -2.09 9.50
C GLY A 50 -2.89 -0.61 9.13
N LEU A 51 -3.99 -0.26 8.46
CA LEU A 51 -4.39 1.11 8.17
C LEU A 51 -5.48 1.57 9.15
N THR A 52 -5.35 2.79 9.65
CA THR A 52 -6.36 3.46 10.47
C THR A 52 -7.18 4.40 9.60
N PHE A 53 -8.47 4.13 9.51
CA PHE A 53 -9.45 4.89 8.76
C PHE A 53 -10.14 5.91 9.67
N SER A 54 -10.46 7.07 9.12
CA SER A 54 -11.15 8.18 9.78
C SER A 54 -11.98 8.95 8.77
N THR A 55 -13.06 9.60 9.20
CA THR A 55 -13.92 10.38 8.30
C THR A 55 -14.50 11.60 9.01
N THR A 56 -14.86 12.60 8.22
CA THR A 56 -15.57 13.81 8.67
C THR A 56 -17.09 13.66 8.64
N SER A 57 -17.61 12.57 8.06
CA SER A 57 -19.04 12.25 7.98
C SER A 57 -19.29 10.79 8.38
N THR A 58 -20.49 10.28 8.12
CA THR A 58 -20.87 8.90 8.40
C THR A 58 -20.18 7.92 7.45
N TYR A 59 -19.78 6.76 7.97
CA TYR A 59 -19.35 5.61 7.18
C TYR A 59 -19.96 4.31 7.71
N THR A 60 -19.79 3.24 6.93
CA THR A 60 -20.10 1.86 7.28
C THR A 60 -19.09 0.94 6.60
N VAL A 61 -18.82 -0.22 7.17
CA VAL A 61 -18.18 -1.32 6.43
C VAL A 61 -19.25 -2.36 6.19
N THR A 62 -19.54 -2.67 4.93
CA THR A 62 -20.71 -3.45 4.58
C THR A 62 -20.41 -4.46 3.48
N THR A 63 -21.19 -5.53 3.47
CA THR A 63 -21.35 -6.41 2.30
C THR A 63 -22.60 -6.04 1.50
N ASP A 64 -23.40 -5.09 1.99
CA ASP A 64 -24.69 -4.71 1.41
C ASP A 64 -24.48 -3.96 0.10
N LEU A 65 -24.96 -4.58 -0.98
CA LEU A 65 -24.78 -4.18 -2.37
C LEU A 65 -25.83 -3.15 -2.81
N GLY A 66 -26.22 -2.24 -1.92
CA GLY A 66 -27.04 -1.09 -2.28
C GLY A 66 -26.51 -0.46 -3.58
N TYR A 67 -27.26 -0.65 -4.66
CA TYR A 67 -26.92 -0.39 -6.06
C TYR A 67 -26.13 0.95 -6.23
N PRO A 68 -25.12 1.05 -7.12
CA PRO A 68 -25.03 0.33 -8.39
C PRO A 68 -23.75 -0.52 -8.67
N ALA A 69 -22.71 -0.51 -7.82
CA ALA A 69 -21.48 -1.27 -8.07
C ALA A 69 -21.38 -2.56 -7.22
N PRO A 70 -21.53 -3.78 -7.79
CA PRO A 70 -21.38 -5.01 -7.04
C PRO A 70 -19.90 -5.28 -6.66
N ASN A 71 -19.66 -5.74 -5.42
CA ASN A 71 -18.34 -6.15 -4.91
C ASN A 71 -18.46 -7.54 -4.22
N PRO A 72 -17.62 -8.54 -4.52
CA PRO A 72 -17.73 -9.88 -3.93
C PRO A 72 -17.34 -9.99 -2.43
N GLY A 73 -16.94 -8.90 -1.76
CA GLY A 73 -16.49 -8.88 -0.35
C GLY A 73 -17.04 -7.72 0.47
N LYS A 74 -16.51 -7.54 1.69
CA LYS A 74 -16.76 -6.33 2.48
C LYS A 74 -16.07 -5.15 1.82
N PHE A 75 -16.67 -3.98 1.93
CA PHE A 75 -16.04 -2.73 1.50
C PHE A 75 -16.37 -1.61 2.46
N LEU A 76 -15.52 -0.59 2.48
CA LEU A 76 -15.77 0.65 3.21
C LEU A 76 -16.67 1.55 2.38
N ALA A 77 -17.86 1.85 2.87
CA ALA A 77 -18.74 2.84 2.26
C ALA A 77 -18.80 4.11 3.12
N TYR A 78 -18.71 5.27 2.49
CA TYR A 78 -18.77 6.56 3.18
C TYR A 78 -19.64 7.57 2.43
N ASP A 79 -20.20 8.52 3.19
CA ASP A 79 -20.94 9.65 2.64
C ASP A 79 -20.03 10.49 1.74
N SER A 80 -20.38 10.60 0.47
CA SER A 80 -19.57 11.35 -0.49
C SER A 80 -19.67 12.86 -0.36
N GLY A 81 -20.54 13.40 0.51
CA GLY A 81 -20.41 14.77 1.00
C GLY A 81 -19.29 14.94 2.04
N GLY A 82 -18.81 13.85 2.62
CA GLY A 82 -17.69 13.79 3.56
C GLY A 82 -16.35 13.49 2.91
N THR A 83 -15.31 13.47 3.75
CA THR A 83 -13.96 13.01 3.40
C THR A 83 -13.58 11.84 4.27
N VAL A 84 -13.06 10.78 3.66
CA VAL A 84 -12.44 9.67 4.40
C VAL A 84 -10.94 9.73 4.22
N SER A 85 -10.19 9.44 5.27
CA SER A 85 -8.73 9.34 5.24
C SER A 85 -8.28 8.03 5.85
N PHE A 86 -7.21 7.46 5.31
CA PHE A 86 -6.50 6.33 5.92
C PHE A 86 -5.02 6.62 6.06
N ALA A 87 -4.43 6.11 7.15
CA ALA A 87 -3.03 6.32 7.52
C ALA A 87 -2.45 5.07 8.17
N SER A 88 -1.13 4.95 8.19
CA SER A 88 -0.41 3.93 8.96
C SER A 88 0.57 4.57 9.94
N ALA A 89 1.07 3.77 10.88
CA ALA A 89 2.04 4.25 11.87
C ALA A 89 3.40 4.66 11.26
N ALA A 90 3.80 4.00 10.16
CA ALA A 90 5.01 4.31 9.40
C ALA A 90 4.65 4.73 7.96
N PRO A 91 5.51 5.48 7.24
CA PRO A 91 5.24 5.85 5.86
C PRO A 91 5.07 4.66 4.92
N PHE A 92 4.20 4.81 3.92
CA PHE A 92 3.85 3.77 2.96
C PHE A 92 3.76 4.33 1.53
N ASN A 93 3.77 3.45 0.53
CA ASN A 93 3.36 3.81 -0.83
C ASN A 93 1.97 3.25 -1.08
N LEU A 94 1.09 4.04 -1.69
CA LEU A 94 -0.18 3.56 -2.21
C LEU A 94 0.06 3.03 -3.62
N LEU A 95 -0.28 1.76 -3.86
CA LEU A 95 -0.08 1.08 -5.14
C LEU A 95 -1.36 1.10 -5.97
N SER A 96 -2.45 0.65 -5.37
CA SER A 96 -3.78 0.60 -5.98
C SER A 96 -4.88 0.68 -4.93
N LEU A 97 -6.10 0.98 -5.38
CA LEU A 97 -7.34 0.73 -4.63
C LEU A 97 -8.50 0.59 -5.62
N ASP A 98 -9.58 -0.02 -5.18
CA ASP A 98 -10.81 -0.15 -5.94
C ASP A 98 -11.85 0.86 -5.45
N LEU A 99 -12.52 1.53 -6.38
CA LEU A 99 -13.61 2.47 -6.08
C LEU A 99 -14.85 2.15 -6.90
N GLY A 100 -16.02 2.32 -6.29
CA GLY A 100 -17.31 2.24 -6.95
C GLY A 100 -18.32 3.18 -6.31
N GLY A 101 -19.31 3.61 -7.08
CA GLY A 101 -20.48 4.27 -6.53
C GLY A 101 -21.29 3.30 -5.67
N TRP A 102 -21.81 3.78 -4.54
CA TRP A 102 -22.75 3.04 -3.71
C TRP A 102 -24.13 3.71 -3.75
N VAL A 103 -25.01 3.39 -2.78
CA VAL A 103 -26.38 3.91 -2.68
C VAL A 103 -26.44 5.39 -3.03
N GLY A 104 -27.33 5.77 -3.96
CA GLY A 104 -27.54 7.18 -4.30
C GLY A 104 -26.32 7.90 -4.91
N PHE A 105 -25.26 7.21 -5.33
CA PHE A 105 -24.13 7.87 -6.01
C PHE A 105 -24.55 8.65 -7.27
N GLY A 106 -25.63 8.22 -7.91
CA GLY A 106 -26.18 8.80 -9.13
C GLY A 106 -26.02 7.86 -10.33
N SER A 107 -26.35 8.35 -11.52
CA SER A 107 -26.33 7.57 -12.76
C SER A 107 -25.13 7.86 -13.66
N ASN A 108 -24.33 8.89 -13.34
CA ASN A 108 -23.19 9.32 -14.15
C ASN A 108 -21.88 9.17 -13.36
N PRO A 109 -20.76 8.84 -14.04
CA PRO A 109 -19.45 8.90 -13.41
C PRO A 109 -19.15 10.27 -12.82
N SER A 110 -18.57 10.29 -11.62
CA SER A 110 -18.23 11.54 -10.92
C SER A 110 -16.74 11.59 -10.58
N PRO A 111 -16.10 12.77 -10.69
CA PRO A 111 -14.70 12.93 -10.32
C PRO A 111 -14.54 12.83 -8.80
N LEU A 112 -13.52 12.11 -8.37
CA LEU A 112 -13.05 12.04 -7.00
C LEU A 112 -11.59 12.48 -6.97
N ARG A 113 -11.27 13.47 -6.11
CA ARG A 113 -9.88 13.82 -5.83
C ARG A 113 -9.32 12.92 -4.75
N ILE A 114 -8.17 12.30 -5.03
CA ILE A 114 -7.39 11.50 -4.10
C ILE A 114 -6.12 12.29 -3.78
N THR A 115 -5.86 12.54 -2.50
CA THR A 115 -4.71 13.32 -2.04
C THR A 115 -3.85 12.48 -1.10
N GLY A 116 -2.58 12.31 -1.42
CA GLY A 116 -1.57 11.71 -0.54
C GLY A 116 -0.75 12.79 0.15
N LEU A 117 -0.78 12.80 1.48
CA LEU A 117 0.13 13.61 2.30
C LEU A 117 1.44 12.84 2.45
N ARG A 118 2.55 13.40 1.96
CA ARG A 118 3.88 12.79 2.13
C ARG A 118 4.40 13.04 3.55
N ALA A 119 5.15 12.08 4.07
CA ALA A 119 5.87 12.23 5.33
C ALA A 119 6.91 13.37 5.26
N ALA A 120 7.42 13.66 4.06
CA ALA A 120 8.23 14.84 3.77
C ALA A 120 7.97 15.33 2.33
N GLY A 121 7.89 16.64 2.16
CA GLY A 121 7.63 17.28 0.86
C GLY A 121 6.16 17.65 0.63
N PRO A 122 5.81 18.10 -0.59
CA PRO A 122 4.45 18.52 -0.90
C PRO A 122 3.49 17.32 -1.00
N GLU A 123 2.20 17.60 -0.84
CA GLU A 123 1.14 16.66 -1.17
C GLU A 123 1.19 16.26 -2.66
N VAL A 124 0.68 15.07 -2.93
CA VAL A 124 0.46 14.53 -4.28
C VAL A 124 -1.04 14.31 -4.45
N PHE A 125 -1.59 14.57 -5.63
CA PHE A 125 -3.00 14.30 -5.89
C PHE A 125 -3.23 13.78 -7.31
N VAL A 126 -4.35 13.08 -7.47
CA VAL A 126 -4.90 12.66 -8.75
C VAL A 126 -6.41 12.76 -8.69
N ASP A 127 -7.03 13.10 -9.83
CA ASP A 127 -8.48 13.02 -9.99
C ASP A 127 -8.81 11.75 -10.77
N VAL A 128 -9.74 10.96 -10.25
CA VAL A 128 -10.22 9.73 -10.89
C VAL A 128 -11.72 9.84 -11.15
N MET A 129 -12.20 9.20 -12.21
CA MET A 129 -13.64 9.12 -12.50
C MET A 129 -14.21 7.84 -11.90
N VAL A 130 -15.04 7.96 -10.87
CA VAL A 130 -15.65 6.83 -10.18
C VAL A 130 -16.93 6.43 -10.91
N SER A 131 -17.04 5.14 -11.23
CA SER A 131 -18.21 4.59 -11.93
C SER A 131 -19.37 4.41 -10.96
N PRO A 132 -20.61 4.76 -11.34
CA PRO A 132 -21.78 4.39 -10.56
C PRO A 132 -21.97 2.86 -10.54
N SER A 133 -21.68 2.16 -11.64
CA SER A 133 -22.16 0.79 -11.88
C SER A 133 -21.13 -0.32 -11.71
N ALA A 134 -19.90 0.00 -11.31
CA ALA A 134 -18.86 -1.01 -11.10
C ALA A 134 -17.78 -0.50 -10.15
N PHE A 135 -17.19 -1.43 -9.38
CA PHE A 135 -15.89 -1.19 -8.77
C PHE A 135 -14.83 -1.30 -9.85
N SER A 136 -13.97 -0.28 -9.92
CA SER A 136 -12.84 -0.22 -10.84
C SER A 136 -11.56 -0.07 -10.05
N SER A 137 -10.49 -0.69 -10.54
CA SER A 137 -9.16 -0.57 -9.93
C SER A 137 -8.42 0.66 -10.47
N TYR A 138 -7.83 1.42 -9.55
CA TYR A 138 -7.04 2.61 -9.86
C TYR A 138 -5.62 2.39 -9.35
N THR A 139 -4.65 2.48 -10.24
CA THR A 139 -3.22 2.35 -9.90
C THR A 139 -2.57 3.72 -9.78
N PHE A 140 -1.67 3.89 -8.80
CA PHE A 140 -1.08 5.19 -8.48
C PHE A 140 0.41 5.22 -8.80
N SER A 141 0.80 6.17 -9.65
CA SER A 141 2.21 6.51 -9.85
C SER A 141 2.57 7.74 -9.02
N GLY A 142 3.72 7.69 -8.33
CA GLY A 142 4.23 8.81 -7.54
C GLY A 142 3.59 8.97 -6.15
N PHE A 143 2.61 8.15 -5.76
CA PHE A 143 2.03 8.12 -4.41
C PHE A 143 2.94 7.37 -3.43
N THR A 144 4.13 7.92 -3.22
CA THR A 144 5.21 7.32 -2.43
C THR A 144 5.50 8.08 -1.15
N ASN A 145 5.99 7.38 -0.13
CA ASN A 145 6.37 7.97 1.16
C ASN A 145 5.24 8.79 1.80
N LEU A 146 4.04 8.22 1.80
CA LEU A 146 2.82 8.81 2.33
C LEU A 146 2.68 8.56 3.82
N GLN A 147 2.24 9.58 4.55
CA GLN A 147 1.78 9.46 5.93
C GLN A 147 0.27 9.15 5.97
N SER A 148 -0.50 9.70 5.03
CA SER A 148 -1.93 9.46 4.90
C SER A 148 -2.41 9.67 3.48
N VAL A 149 -3.55 9.06 3.16
CA VAL A 149 -4.32 9.30 1.94
C VAL A 149 -5.70 9.80 2.34
N ARG A 150 -6.17 10.85 1.67
CA ARG A 150 -7.53 11.38 1.78
C ARG A 150 -8.26 11.14 0.47
N LEU A 151 -9.43 10.52 0.56
CA LEU A 151 -10.41 10.44 -0.52
C LEU A 151 -11.40 11.59 -0.33
N GLY A 152 -11.51 12.42 -1.36
CA GLY A 152 -12.36 13.60 -1.38
C GLY A 152 -13.85 13.30 -1.32
N SER A 153 -14.63 14.38 -1.42
CA SER A 153 -16.07 14.34 -1.64
C SER A 153 -16.38 14.26 -3.13
N THR A 154 -17.55 13.71 -3.47
CA THR A 154 -18.16 13.78 -4.81
C THR A 154 -19.56 14.36 -4.70
N ASN A 155 -20.23 14.60 -5.82
CA ASN A 155 -21.62 15.10 -5.83
C ASN A 155 -22.69 14.01 -5.61
N GLY A 156 -22.29 12.75 -5.37
CA GLY A 156 -23.20 11.64 -5.05
C GLY A 156 -23.55 11.55 -3.57
N PHE A 157 -24.37 10.56 -3.16
CA PHE A 157 -24.64 10.29 -1.74
C PHE A 157 -23.59 9.39 -1.08
N TYR A 158 -23.23 8.24 -1.65
CA TYR A 158 -22.24 7.35 -1.03
C TYR A 158 -21.26 6.71 -2.02
N LEU A 159 -20.02 6.52 -1.57
CA LEU A 159 -18.92 5.90 -2.33
C LEU A 159 -18.39 4.67 -1.59
N GLY A 160 -18.03 3.63 -2.33
CA GLY A 160 -17.39 2.42 -1.82
C GLY A 160 -15.90 2.35 -2.17
N VAL A 161 -15.09 1.85 -1.23
CA VAL A 161 -13.64 1.66 -1.33
C VAL A 161 -13.29 0.25 -0.91
N ASP A 162 -12.46 -0.43 -1.69
CA ASP A 162 -11.97 -1.78 -1.37
C ASP A 162 -10.56 -2.04 -1.92
N ASN A 163 -9.99 -3.21 -1.62
CA ASN A 163 -8.74 -3.75 -2.15
C ASN A 163 -7.59 -2.73 -2.13
N ILE A 164 -7.36 -2.09 -0.99
CA ILE A 164 -6.32 -1.06 -0.87
C ILE A 164 -4.96 -1.74 -0.78
N GLU A 165 -4.13 -1.58 -1.80
CA GLU A 165 -2.78 -2.14 -1.85
C GLU A 165 -1.75 -1.10 -1.45
N VAL A 166 -0.98 -1.42 -0.41
CA VAL A 166 0.10 -0.59 0.10
C VAL A 166 1.41 -1.36 0.20
N SER A 167 2.53 -0.65 0.13
CA SER A 167 3.84 -1.20 0.47
C SER A 167 4.52 -0.34 1.54
N PRO A 168 5.15 -0.96 2.55
CA PRO A 168 5.91 -0.21 3.54
C PRO A 168 7.12 0.46 2.89
N VAL A 169 7.45 1.67 3.35
CA VAL A 169 8.73 2.32 3.01
C VAL A 169 9.78 1.85 4.01
N PRO A 170 10.86 1.17 3.57
CA PRO A 170 11.91 0.73 4.49
C PRO A 170 12.52 1.91 5.24
N GLU A 171 12.57 1.81 6.56
CA GLU A 171 13.20 2.85 7.36
C GLU A 171 14.71 2.95 7.05
N PRO A 172 15.29 4.16 7.02
CA PRO A 172 16.73 4.34 6.80
C PRO A 172 17.59 3.52 7.76
N THR A 173 17.14 3.35 9.02
CA THR A 173 17.84 2.56 10.04
C THR A 173 17.93 1.09 9.66
N THR A 174 16.93 0.52 8.97
CA THR A 174 16.97 -0.87 8.52
C THR A 174 18.07 -1.09 7.50
N LEU A 175 18.24 -0.13 6.57
CA LEU A 175 19.34 -0.14 5.61
C LEU A 175 20.69 0.06 6.31
N ALA A 176 20.77 0.95 7.28
CA ALA A 176 21.99 1.17 8.06
C ALA A 176 22.40 -0.09 8.84
N MET A 177 21.47 -0.79 9.48
CA MET A 177 21.72 -2.04 10.20
C MET A 177 22.10 -3.19 9.26
N LEU A 178 21.47 -3.26 8.09
CA LEU A 178 21.87 -4.21 7.05
C LEU A 178 23.31 -3.96 6.60
N LEU A 179 23.64 -2.71 6.26
CA LEU A 179 24.99 -2.31 5.83
C LEU A 179 26.02 -2.54 6.94
N ALA A 180 25.66 -2.26 8.19
CA ALA A 180 26.50 -2.56 9.35
C ALA A 180 26.75 -4.08 9.47
N GLY A 181 25.71 -4.90 9.33
CA GLY A 181 25.82 -6.36 9.32
C GLY A 181 26.73 -6.87 8.19
N LEU A 182 26.54 -6.38 6.96
CA LEU A 182 27.40 -6.71 5.82
C LEU A 182 28.86 -6.26 6.04
N GLY A 183 29.05 -5.06 6.60
CA GLY A 183 30.38 -4.53 6.93
C GLY A 183 31.13 -5.43 7.92
N LEU A 184 30.44 -5.92 8.95
CA LEU A 184 31.01 -6.87 9.92
C LEU A 184 31.42 -8.19 9.25
N VAL A 185 30.54 -8.78 8.43
CA VAL A 185 30.85 -10.02 7.71
C VAL A 185 32.06 -9.82 6.79
N GLY A 186 32.08 -8.76 5.99
CA GLY A 186 33.23 -8.43 5.13
C GLY A 186 34.54 -8.26 5.89
N ALA A 187 34.50 -7.58 7.04
CA ALA A 187 35.67 -7.41 7.90
C ALA A 187 36.20 -8.76 8.44
N THR A 188 35.32 -9.68 8.83
CA THR A 188 35.74 -11.01 9.32
C THR A 188 36.36 -11.86 8.22
N VAL A 189 35.82 -11.85 7.00
CA VAL A 189 36.37 -12.60 5.86
C VAL A 189 37.76 -12.05 5.48
N ARG A 190 37.92 -10.72 5.42
CA ARG A 190 39.22 -10.08 5.15
C ARG A 190 40.29 -10.50 6.16
N ARG A 191 39.93 -10.59 7.44
CA ARG A 191 40.86 -11.06 8.50
C ARG A 191 41.32 -12.51 8.29
N ARG A 192 40.48 -13.38 7.73
CA ARG A 192 40.80 -14.79 7.50
C ARG A 192 41.61 -15.05 6.22
N GLN A 193 41.65 -14.09 5.30
CA GLN A 193 42.46 -14.17 4.07
C GLN A 193 43.85 -13.54 4.21
N GLY A 194 44.06 -12.70 5.23
CA GLY A 194 45.36 -12.11 5.55
C GLY A 194 46.19 -12.91 6.57
N LEU A 195 45.74 -14.11 6.95
CA LEU A 195 46.42 -15.12 7.75
C LEU A 195 46.58 -16.38 6.89
#